data_AF-A0A2K2DKA5-F1
#
_entry.id   AF-A0A2K2DKA5-F1
#
_cell.length_a   1.000
_cell.length_b   1.000
_cell.length_c   1.000
_cell.angle_alpha   90.00
_cell.angle_beta   90.00
_cell.angle_gamma   90.00
#
_symmetry.space_group_name_H-M   'P 1'
#
loop_
_entity.id
_entity.type
_entity.pdbx_description
1 polymer ?
#
loop_
_entity_poly.entity_id
_entity_poly.type
_entity_poly.pdbx_seq_one_letter_code
_entity_poly.pdbx_strand_id
1 'polypeptide(L)'
;MGSMELSTAPENGTAAACNGTAAPPNGGVERRLRSSSTSAAWGSHLPLEVGTRVMCRWRDQKPHPVKVIERRKSSSYSSPADYEYYVHYTEFNRRLDEWVKLEQLDLETVEADVDEKVEDKATSLKMTRHQKRKIDETHVEQGHEELDAASLREHEEFTKVKNIAKIELGKYEIDTWYFSPFPPEYNDSAKLFFCEFCLNFMKRKEQLQRHMKCDLKHPPGDEIYRCGTLSMFEVDGKKNKVYGQNLCYLAKLFLDHKTLYYDVDLFLFYILCECDDRGCHMVGYFSKEKHSEESYNLACILTLPPYQRKGYGKFLIAFSYELSKKEGKVGTPERPLSDLGLLSYRGYWTRVLLEILKKHKSNISIKELSDMTAIKADDILSTLQSLDLIQYRKGQHVICADPKVLDRHLKAAGRGGLDVDVSKLIWTPYKEQG
;
A
#
# COMPACT_ATOMS: atom_id res chain seq x y z
N MET A 1 -51.53 7.78 31.51
CA MET A 1 -52.50 6.68 31.41
C MET A 1 -51.79 5.50 30.74
N GLY A 2 -51.48 4.35 31.33
CA GLY A 2 -51.14 3.91 32.70
C GLY A 2 -49.86 3.05 32.55
N SER A 3 -48.88 3.06 33.48
CA SER A 3 -48.83 2.51 34.85
C SER A 3 -48.89 0.98 34.97
N MET A 4 -47.75 0.44 35.44
CA MET A 4 -47.56 -0.65 36.43
C MET A 4 -47.74 -2.12 35.95
N GLU A 5 -46.99 -3.15 36.40
CA GLU A 5 -46.18 -3.31 37.61
C GLU A 5 -45.24 -4.55 37.55
N LEU A 6 -44.33 -4.63 38.54
CA LEU A 6 -43.32 -5.66 38.86
C LEU A 6 -43.88 -6.96 39.48
N SER A 7 -42.98 -7.95 39.64
CA SER A 7 -42.82 -8.92 40.77
C SER A 7 -42.73 -10.38 40.27
N THR A 8 -42.03 -11.36 40.85
CA THR A 8 -41.07 -11.51 41.98
C THR A 8 -40.51 -12.94 41.89
N ALA A 9 -39.30 -13.17 42.40
CA ALA A 9 -38.73 -14.50 42.67
C ALA A 9 -39.47 -15.24 43.81
N PRO A 10 -39.10 -16.51 44.05
CA PRO A 10 -38.85 -16.90 45.44
C PRO A 10 -37.51 -17.63 45.65
N GLU A 11 -36.89 -17.31 46.78
CA GLU A 11 -35.80 -18.03 47.43
C GLU A 11 -36.32 -19.20 48.28
N ASN A 12 -35.49 -20.23 48.45
CA ASN A 12 -35.25 -21.06 49.65
C ASN A 12 -34.29 -22.19 49.19
N GLY A 13 -33.08 -22.41 49.71
CA GLY A 13 -32.53 -22.17 51.03
C GLY A 13 -32.47 -23.50 51.79
N THR A 14 -31.30 -24.16 51.86
CA THR A 14 -30.73 -24.79 53.08
C THR A 14 -29.43 -25.56 52.80
N ALA A 15 -28.51 -25.40 53.76
CA ALA A 15 -27.14 -25.91 53.78
C ALA A 15 -27.02 -27.27 54.49
N ALA A 16 -25.95 -28.01 54.19
CA ALA A 16 -25.35 -28.96 55.14
C ALA A 16 -23.85 -29.12 54.85
N ALA A 17 -23.05 -28.78 55.86
CA ALA A 17 -21.62 -29.04 55.93
C ALA A 17 -21.37 -30.39 56.62
N CYS A 18 -20.36 -31.13 56.18
CA CYS A 18 -19.70 -32.14 57.01
C CYS A 18 -18.24 -32.32 56.58
N ASN A 19 -17.34 -32.01 57.52
CA ASN A 19 -15.91 -32.32 57.50
C ASN A 19 -15.67 -33.83 57.57
N GLY A 20 -14.63 -34.30 56.88
CA GLY A 20 -14.08 -35.64 57.04
C GLY A 20 -12.63 -35.69 56.53
N THR A 21 -11.70 -35.69 57.47
CA THR A 21 -10.24 -35.80 57.31
C THR A 21 -9.78 -37.16 56.78
N ALA A 22 -8.87 -37.17 55.79
CA ALA A 22 -7.85 -38.22 55.63
C ALA A 22 -6.71 -37.73 54.70
N ALA A 23 -5.47 -37.95 55.12
CA ALA A 23 -4.23 -37.84 54.33
C ALA A 23 -3.56 -39.24 54.31
N PRO A 24 -2.45 -39.52 53.58
CA PRO A 24 -1.85 -38.97 52.35
C PRO A 24 -1.69 -40.14 51.29
N PRO A 25 -0.83 -40.14 50.22
CA PRO A 25 0.63 -39.96 50.27
C PRO A 25 1.24 -39.06 49.17
N ASN A 26 2.47 -38.65 49.46
CA ASN A 26 3.44 -38.03 48.56
C ASN A 26 3.56 -38.74 47.20
N GLY A 27 3.59 -37.93 46.14
CA GLY A 27 3.94 -38.35 44.78
C GLY A 27 4.10 -37.12 43.90
N GLY A 28 5.24 -36.44 44.03
CA GLY A 28 5.59 -35.33 43.14
C GLY A 28 5.68 -35.83 41.71
N VAL A 29 4.78 -35.34 40.85
CA VAL A 29 4.96 -35.42 39.40
C VAL A 29 5.23 -33.99 38.94
N GLU A 30 6.52 -33.66 38.89
CA GLU A 30 7.02 -32.54 38.10
C GLU A 30 6.42 -32.66 36.70
N ARG A 31 5.60 -31.67 36.32
CA ARG A 31 5.11 -31.53 34.95
C ARG A 31 6.30 -31.06 34.11
N ARG A 32 7.13 -32.04 33.71
CA ARG A 32 8.27 -31.88 32.81
C ARG A 32 7.75 -31.24 31.53
N LEU A 33 8.08 -29.97 31.33
CA LEU A 33 7.99 -29.31 30.04
C LEU A 33 8.67 -30.24 29.03
N ARG A 34 7.90 -30.79 28.08
CA ARG A 34 8.47 -31.43 26.90
C ARG A 34 9.22 -30.35 26.14
N SER A 35 10.53 -30.24 26.41
CA SER A 35 11.47 -29.67 25.46
C SER A 35 11.32 -30.47 24.17
N SER A 36 10.85 -29.80 23.13
CA SER A 36 10.61 -30.36 21.81
C SER A 36 11.85 -31.10 21.29
N SER A 37 11.73 -32.42 21.16
CA SER A 37 12.73 -33.31 20.57
C SER A 37 12.95 -33.12 19.06
N THR A 38 12.28 -32.13 18.44
CA THR A 38 12.39 -31.79 17.01
C THR A 38 13.61 -30.93 16.68
N SER A 39 14.17 -30.18 17.64
CA SER A 39 15.36 -29.34 17.40
C SER A 39 16.66 -30.13 17.24
N ALA A 40 16.72 -31.37 17.75
CA ALA A 40 17.92 -32.20 17.73
C ALA A 40 18.19 -32.87 16.36
N ALA A 41 17.14 -33.18 15.59
CA ALA A 41 17.27 -33.85 14.28
C ALA A 41 17.63 -32.90 13.13
N TRP A 42 17.24 -31.62 13.23
CA TRP A 42 17.51 -30.58 12.24
C TRP A 42 18.68 -29.66 12.60
N GLY A 43 19.36 -29.91 13.73
CA GLY A 43 20.47 -29.07 14.21
C GLY A 43 21.63 -28.93 13.20
N SER A 44 21.76 -29.85 12.23
CA SER A 44 22.75 -29.80 11.14
C SER A 44 22.32 -28.98 9.92
N HIS A 45 21.04 -28.65 9.77
CA HIS A 45 20.47 -27.90 8.62
C HIS A 45 20.01 -26.49 9.00
N LEU A 46 20.38 -26.04 10.20
CA LEU A 46 20.13 -24.68 10.67
C LEU A 46 21.43 -23.86 10.65
N PRO A 47 21.34 -22.55 10.38
CA PRO A 47 20.14 -21.80 9.99
C PRO A 47 19.64 -22.14 8.58
N LEU A 48 18.32 -22.08 8.35
CA LEU A 48 17.72 -22.23 7.01
C LEU A 48 18.37 -21.29 6.00
N GLU A 49 18.55 -21.76 4.77
CA GLU A 49 19.18 -20.99 3.69
C GLU A 49 18.19 -20.00 3.06
N VAL A 50 18.72 -18.93 2.47
CA VAL A 50 17.91 -18.04 1.63
C VAL A 50 17.49 -18.83 0.40
N GLY A 51 16.22 -18.75 0.03
CA GLY A 51 15.63 -19.57 -1.03
C GLY A 51 14.73 -20.69 -0.51
N THR A 52 14.99 -21.21 0.70
CA THR A 52 14.26 -22.35 1.28
C THR A 52 12.75 -22.11 1.30
N ARG A 53 11.99 -23.12 0.84
CA ARG A 53 10.52 -23.16 0.94
C ARG A 53 10.10 -24.01 2.13
N VAL A 54 9.19 -23.50 2.94
CA VAL A 54 8.72 -24.14 4.17
C VAL A 54 7.33 -23.62 4.53
N MET A 55 6.55 -24.36 5.32
CA MET A 55 5.30 -23.86 5.87
C MET A 55 5.56 -22.98 7.10
N CYS A 56 4.92 -21.80 7.14
CA CYS A 56 4.97 -20.87 8.26
C CYS A 56 3.59 -20.73 8.90
N ARG A 57 3.51 -20.79 10.23
CA ARG A 57 2.29 -20.48 10.96
C ARG A 57 2.06 -18.98 11.01
N TRP A 58 0.97 -18.53 10.38
CA TRP A 58 0.63 -17.10 10.33
C TRP A 58 -0.35 -16.68 11.44
N ARG A 59 -0.76 -15.41 11.41
CA ARG A 59 -1.61 -14.76 12.45
C ARG A 59 -2.97 -15.42 12.61
N ASP A 60 -3.46 -16.10 11.59
CA ASP A 60 -4.69 -16.91 11.60
C ASP A 60 -4.50 -18.32 12.18
N GLN A 61 -3.29 -18.62 12.69
CA GLN A 61 -2.87 -19.93 13.21
C GLN A 61 -2.86 -21.05 12.17
N LYS A 62 -3.02 -20.73 10.88
CA LYS A 62 -2.93 -21.71 9.79
C LYS A 62 -1.51 -21.74 9.21
N PRO A 63 -1.09 -22.89 8.67
CA PRO A 63 0.17 -22.98 7.94
C PRO A 63 -0.01 -22.39 6.55
N HIS A 64 0.92 -21.52 6.15
CA HIS A 64 0.98 -20.92 4.82
C HIS A 64 2.36 -21.18 4.21
N PRO A 65 2.45 -21.51 2.91
CA PRO A 65 3.73 -21.70 2.23
C PRO A 65 4.52 -20.40 2.16
N VAL A 66 5.78 -20.44 2.57
CA VAL A 66 6.69 -19.30 2.52
C VAL A 66 8.00 -19.62 1.83
N LYS A 67 8.63 -18.60 1.26
CA LYS A 67 10.02 -18.61 0.80
C LYS A 67 10.86 -17.75 1.75
N VAL A 68 12.00 -18.26 2.21
CA VAL A 68 12.98 -17.49 2.98
C VAL A 68 13.70 -16.53 2.04
N ILE A 69 13.58 -15.23 2.32
CA ILE A 69 14.14 -14.14 1.51
C ILE A 69 15.45 -13.62 2.09
N GLU A 70 15.55 -13.53 3.42
CA GLU A 70 16.74 -13.06 4.12
C GLU A 70 16.80 -13.71 5.51
N ARG A 71 17.98 -13.79 6.12
CA ARG A 71 18.14 -14.26 7.49
C ARG A 71 19.08 -13.38 8.30
N ARG A 72 18.76 -13.15 9.57
CA ARG A 72 19.64 -12.40 10.49
C ARG A 72 19.79 -13.11 11.82
N LYS A 73 20.92 -12.89 12.48
CA LYS A 73 21.12 -13.30 13.87
C LYS A 73 20.35 -12.34 14.78
N SER A 74 19.49 -12.89 15.62
CA SER A 74 18.90 -12.23 16.78
C SER A 74 20.02 -11.75 17.71
N SER A 75 19.82 -10.61 18.35
CA SER A 75 20.79 -9.98 19.26
C SER A 75 20.92 -10.68 20.62
N SER A 76 20.23 -11.81 20.84
CA SER A 76 20.35 -12.69 22.00
C SER A 76 21.46 -13.74 21.83
N TYR A 77 22.14 -14.11 22.92
CA TYR A 77 23.37 -14.92 22.92
C TYR A 77 23.22 -16.37 22.41
N SER A 78 24.07 -16.72 21.42
CA SER A 78 24.69 -18.02 21.13
C SER A 78 23.85 -19.32 21.22
N SER A 79 22.75 -19.39 20.48
CA SER A 79 22.08 -20.64 20.08
C SER A 79 21.80 -20.67 18.56
N PRO A 80 21.82 -21.83 17.88
CA PRO A 80 21.35 -21.96 16.49
C PRO A 80 19.89 -21.56 16.26
N ALA A 81 19.10 -21.44 17.34
CA ALA A 81 17.72 -20.95 17.34
C ALA A 81 17.61 -19.41 17.36
N ASP A 82 18.72 -18.68 17.44
CA ASP A 82 18.75 -17.20 17.44
C ASP A 82 18.70 -16.61 16.02
N TYR A 83 18.01 -17.24 15.07
CA TYR A 83 17.82 -16.66 13.74
C TYR A 83 16.38 -16.19 13.55
N GLU A 84 16.27 -14.99 12.97
CA GLU A 84 15.03 -14.51 12.39
C GLU A 84 15.13 -14.60 10.86
N TYR A 85 14.01 -14.95 10.23
CA TYR A 85 13.91 -15.16 8.80
C TYR A 85 12.91 -14.16 8.24
N TYR A 86 13.31 -13.36 7.25
CA TYR A 86 12.38 -12.54 6.48
C TYR A 86 11.74 -13.43 5.43
N VAL A 87 10.43 -13.57 5.48
CA VAL A 87 9.72 -14.55 4.65
C VAL A 87 8.71 -13.86 3.74
N HIS A 88 8.62 -14.39 2.52
CA HIS A 88 7.56 -14.07 1.58
C HIS A 88 6.53 -15.18 1.57
N TYR A 89 5.27 -14.85 1.83
CA TYR A 89 4.17 -15.81 1.73
C TYR A 89 3.73 -15.92 0.27
N THR A 90 3.92 -17.08 -0.35
CA THR A 90 3.79 -17.25 -1.81
C THR A 90 2.39 -17.00 -2.34
N GLU A 91 1.38 -17.16 -1.49
CA GLU A 91 -0.04 -16.91 -1.82
C GLU A 91 -0.48 -15.46 -1.60
N PHE A 92 0.39 -14.61 -1.05
CA PHE A 92 0.04 -13.26 -0.63
C PHE A 92 0.94 -12.20 -1.23
N ASN A 93 0.44 -10.96 -1.24
CA ASN A 93 1.21 -9.81 -1.70
C ASN A 93 2.37 -9.51 -0.72
N ARG A 94 3.52 -9.12 -1.26
CA ARG A 94 4.76 -8.79 -0.54
C ARG A 94 4.62 -7.78 0.60
N ARG A 95 3.56 -6.97 0.60
CA ARG A 95 3.23 -6.08 1.73
C ARG A 95 3.03 -6.82 3.07
N LEU A 96 2.79 -8.13 3.02
CA LEU A 96 2.59 -9.00 4.18
C LEU A 96 3.87 -9.70 4.62
N ASP A 97 4.98 -9.48 3.92
CA ASP A 97 6.28 -10.04 4.28
C ASP A 97 6.72 -9.51 5.67
N GLU A 98 7.27 -10.42 6.47
CA GLU A 98 7.65 -10.13 7.84
C GLU A 98 8.83 -10.97 8.31
N TRP A 99 9.46 -10.52 9.39
CA TRP A 99 10.44 -11.31 10.13
C TRP A 99 9.69 -12.32 11.01
N VAL A 100 9.99 -13.61 10.83
CA VAL A 100 9.46 -14.70 11.65
C VAL A 100 10.59 -15.43 12.36
N LYS A 101 10.26 -16.03 13.50
CA LYS A 101 11.19 -16.86 14.26
C LYS A 101 11.12 -18.31 13.80
N LEU A 102 12.18 -19.06 14.09
CA LEU A 102 12.24 -20.49 13.76
C LEU A 102 11.05 -21.30 14.30
N GLU A 103 10.52 -20.92 15.48
CA GLU A 103 9.35 -21.57 16.10
C GLU A 103 8.05 -21.46 15.28
N GLN A 104 7.98 -20.52 14.34
CA GLN A 104 6.85 -20.36 13.44
C GLN A 104 6.98 -21.21 12.17
N LEU A 105 8.17 -21.76 11.89
CA LEU A 105 8.48 -22.53 10.69
C LEU A 105 8.36 -24.02 10.99
N ASP A 106 7.60 -24.72 10.17
CA ASP A 106 7.43 -26.17 10.29
C ASP A 106 8.57 -26.88 9.53
N LEU A 107 9.64 -27.22 10.25
CA LEU A 107 10.85 -27.82 9.68
C LEU A 107 10.58 -29.16 8.98
N GLU A 108 9.48 -29.86 9.30
CA GLU A 108 9.12 -31.12 8.62
C GLU A 108 8.65 -30.90 7.18
N THR A 109 8.29 -29.65 6.84
CA THR A 109 7.76 -29.26 5.53
C THR A 109 8.79 -28.57 4.64
N VAL A 110 10.07 -28.58 5.04
CA VAL A 110 11.14 -27.96 4.25
C VAL A 110 11.29 -28.71 2.93
N GLU A 111 11.01 -28.00 1.85
CA GLU A 111 11.34 -28.45 0.50
C GLU A 111 12.79 -28.03 0.22
N ALA A 112 13.68 -29.01 0.10
CA ALA A 112 15.00 -28.76 -0.46
C ALA A 112 14.83 -28.41 -1.94
N ASP A 113 15.39 -27.27 -2.38
CA ASP A 113 15.30 -26.83 -3.77
C ASP A 113 15.69 -28.00 -4.71
N VAL A 114 14.72 -28.49 -5.46
CA VAL A 114 14.98 -29.28 -6.67
C VAL A 114 15.33 -28.25 -7.72
N ASP A 115 16.62 -28.16 -8.08
CA ASP A 115 17.19 -27.27 -9.10
C ASP A 115 16.15 -26.82 -10.16
N GLU A 116 15.54 -25.65 -9.97
CA GLU A 116 15.16 -24.85 -11.13
C GLU A 116 16.48 -24.31 -11.66
N LYS A 117 17.03 -24.96 -12.70
CA LYS A 117 18.14 -24.43 -13.49
C LYS A 117 17.74 -23.09 -14.09
N VAL A 118 17.85 -22.03 -13.30
CA VAL A 118 18.20 -20.70 -13.75
C VAL A 118 19.70 -20.59 -13.52
N GLU A 119 20.45 -20.12 -14.52
CA GLU A 119 21.91 -19.97 -14.44
C GLU A 119 22.32 -18.96 -13.34
N ASP A 120 22.34 -19.40 -12.09
CA ASP A 120 22.86 -18.65 -10.96
C ASP A 120 24.36 -18.92 -10.82
N LYS A 121 25.18 -18.06 -11.44
CA LYS A 121 26.55 -17.83 -11.00
C LYS A 121 26.60 -16.59 -10.12
N ALA A 122 26.07 -16.69 -8.91
CA ALA A 122 26.31 -15.72 -7.84
C ALA A 122 27.47 -16.22 -6.95
N THR A 123 28.70 -15.81 -7.28
CA THR A 123 29.75 -15.75 -6.26
C THR A 123 29.46 -14.59 -5.33
N SER A 124 29.45 -14.87 -4.03
CA SER A 124 29.37 -13.87 -2.96
C SER A 124 30.49 -12.84 -3.09
N LEU A 125 30.25 -11.73 -3.78
CA LEU A 125 31.16 -10.59 -3.83
C LEU A 125 30.60 -9.47 -2.95
N LYS A 126 31.26 -9.26 -1.81
CA LYS A 126 31.06 -8.07 -1.00
C LYS A 126 31.41 -6.84 -1.85
N MET A 127 30.43 -5.94 -2.00
CA MET A 127 30.57 -4.68 -2.74
C MET A 127 31.76 -3.86 -2.27
N THR A 128 32.56 -3.37 -3.22
CA THR A 128 33.64 -2.43 -2.92
C THR A 128 33.07 -1.02 -2.74
N ARG A 129 33.73 -0.20 -1.90
CA ARG A 129 33.33 1.19 -1.59
C ARG A 129 33.15 2.07 -2.84
N HIS A 130 33.78 1.70 -3.96
CA HIS A 130 33.67 2.40 -5.24
C HIS A 130 32.40 2.02 -6.02
N GLN A 131 31.92 0.78 -5.95
CA GLN A 131 30.67 0.34 -6.59
C GLN A 131 29.43 0.89 -5.88
N LYS A 132 29.46 0.98 -4.53
CA LYS A 132 28.41 1.64 -3.76
C LYS A 132 28.27 3.12 -4.11
N ARG A 133 29.40 3.77 -4.41
CA ARG A 133 29.44 5.18 -4.82
C ARG A 133 28.98 5.39 -6.26
N LYS A 134 29.21 4.44 -7.16
CA LYS A 134 28.64 4.46 -8.51
C LYS A 134 27.12 4.37 -8.52
N ILE A 135 26.52 3.56 -7.66
CA ILE A 135 25.05 3.47 -7.51
C ILE A 135 24.45 4.78 -6.96
N ASP A 136 25.18 5.46 -6.07
CA ASP A 136 24.81 6.82 -5.60
C ASP A 136 25.01 7.89 -6.71
N GLU A 137 26.04 7.75 -7.55
CA GLU A 137 26.41 8.73 -8.59
C GLU A 137 25.65 8.54 -9.92
N THR A 138 25.20 7.34 -10.29
CA THR A 138 24.35 7.10 -11.48
C THR A 138 22.92 7.59 -11.32
N HIS A 139 22.53 8.06 -10.14
CA HIS A 139 21.24 8.71 -9.90
C HIS A 139 21.26 10.22 -10.20
N VAL A 140 22.37 10.78 -10.71
CA VAL A 140 22.54 12.23 -10.92
C VAL A 140 22.60 12.66 -12.38
N GLU A 141 22.73 11.79 -13.39
CA GLU A 141 22.83 12.27 -14.78
C GLU A 141 21.91 11.53 -15.78
N GLN A 142 20.97 12.32 -16.31
CA GLN A 142 20.49 12.40 -17.69
C GLN A 142 20.02 11.13 -18.43
N GLY A 143 18.78 11.23 -18.91
CA GLY A 143 18.39 10.65 -20.20
C GLY A 143 17.51 9.42 -20.10
N HIS A 144 16.53 9.35 -20.99
CA HIS A 144 15.67 8.20 -21.23
C HIS A 144 16.48 6.97 -21.67
N GLU A 145 17.13 6.28 -20.74
CA GLU A 145 17.58 4.92 -20.96
C GLU A 145 16.68 4.01 -20.13
N GLU A 146 15.94 3.16 -20.84
CA GLU A 146 15.21 2.03 -20.27
C GLU A 146 16.15 1.33 -19.28
N LEU A 147 15.83 1.41 -17.99
CA LEU A 147 16.54 0.65 -16.97
C LEU A 147 16.53 -0.81 -17.42
N ASP A 148 17.70 -1.35 -17.76
CA ASP A 148 17.76 -2.70 -18.29
C ASP A 148 17.16 -3.69 -17.28
N ALA A 149 16.56 -4.77 -17.79
CA ALA A 149 15.89 -5.75 -16.95
C ALA A 149 16.83 -6.41 -15.91
N ALA A 150 18.16 -6.23 -16.04
CA ALA A 150 19.14 -6.66 -15.05
C ALA A 150 19.21 -5.69 -13.86
N SER A 151 19.28 -4.38 -14.11
CA SER A 151 19.29 -3.34 -13.08
C SER A 151 18.01 -3.31 -12.25
N LEU A 152 16.86 -3.55 -12.89
CA LEU A 152 15.58 -3.71 -12.19
C LEU A 152 15.57 -4.94 -11.28
N ARG A 153 16.14 -6.07 -11.74
CA ARG A 153 16.26 -7.30 -10.94
C ARG A 153 17.22 -7.12 -9.75
N GLU A 154 18.38 -6.51 -9.95
CA GLU A 154 19.32 -6.21 -8.86
C GLU A 154 18.74 -5.23 -7.84
N HIS A 155 18.00 -4.21 -8.31
CA HIS A 155 17.30 -3.28 -7.43
C HIS A 155 16.20 -3.98 -6.64
N GLU A 156 15.41 -4.85 -7.28
CA GLU A 156 14.40 -5.66 -6.62
C GLU A 156 15.02 -6.56 -5.56
N GLU A 157 16.17 -7.17 -5.82
CA GLU A 157 16.93 -7.98 -4.86
C GLU A 157 17.38 -7.20 -3.63
N PHE A 158 17.98 -6.03 -3.82
CA PHE A 158 18.41 -5.19 -2.71
C PHE A 158 17.23 -4.68 -1.87
N THR A 159 16.09 -4.45 -2.50
CA THR A 159 14.90 -3.86 -1.87
C THR A 159 13.88 -4.90 -1.40
N LYS A 160 14.25 -6.20 -1.38
CA LYS A 160 13.35 -7.27 -0.93
C LYS A 160 12.91 -7.13 0.52
N VAL A 161 13.82 -6.66 1.37
CA VAL A 161 13.60 -6.53 2.80
C VAL A 161 13.27 -5.08 3.14
N LYS A 162 12.15 -4.85 3.83
CA LYS A 162 11.81 -3.51 4.33
C LYS A 162 12.83 -3.04 5.37
N ASN A 163 13.31 -1.80 5.21
CA ASN A 163 14.31 -1.19 6.09
C ASN A 163 13.70 -0.50 7.32
N ILE A 164 12.64 0.26 7.13
CA ILE A 164 11.85 0.86 8.21
C ILE A 164 10.69 -0.07 8.47
N ALA A 165 10.43 -0.46 9.72
CA ALA A 165 9.31 -1.35 10.07
C ALA A 165 8.02 -0.58 10.36
N LYS A 166 8.14 0.62 10.97
CA LYS A 166 7.00 1.44 11.39
C LYS A 166 7.26 2.92 11.17
N ILE A 167 6.19 3.69 11.00
CA ILE A 167 6.23 5.16 11.06
C ILE A 167 5.19 5.70 12.04
N GLU A 168 5.46 6.88 12.61
CA GLU A 168 4.49 7.70 13.31
C GLU A 168 4.14 8.92 12.45
N LEU A 169 2.87 9.08 12.09
CA LEU A 169 2.37 10.19 11.29
C LEU A 169 1.07 10.72 11.92
N GLY A 170 1.12 11.94 12.45
CA GLY A 170 0.03 12.52 13.21
C GLY A 170 -0.32 11.65 14.42
N LYS A 171 -1.58 11.23 14.51
CA LYS A 171 -2.07 10.35 15.59
C LYS A 171 -1.89 8.85 15.35
N TYR A 172 -1.32 8.45 14.22
CA TYR A 172 -1.24 7.05 13.82
C TYR A 172 0.19 6.51 13.90
N GLU A 173 0.30 5.28 14.39
CA GLU A 173 1.45 4.41 14.13
C GLU A 173 1.06 3.45 12.99
N ILE A 174 1.91 3.35 11.96
CA ILE A 174 1.60 2.64 10.72
C ILE A 174 2.74 1.66 10.41
N ASP A 175 2.41 0.38 10.22
CA ASP A 175 3.33 -0.63 9.69
C ASP A 175 3.62 -0.37 8.21
N THR A 176 4.89 -0.42 7.84
CA THR A 176 5.35 -0.23 6.45
C THR A 176 5.28 -1.54 5.66
N TRP A 177 5.21 -1.41 4.34
CA TRP A 177 5.02 -2.55 3.44
C TRP A 177 6.29 -2.87 2.64
N TYR A 178 7.00 -1.84 2.20
CA TYR A 178 8.14 -1.98 1.29
C TYR A 178 9.35 -1.18 1.76
N PHE A 179 10.50 -1.49 1.16
CA PHE A 179 11.71 -0.69 1.30
C PHE A 179 11.53 0.72 0.71
N SER A 180 12.06 1.72 1.39
CA SER A 180 12.22 3.10 0.89
C SER A 180 13.66 3.59 1.12
N PRO A 181 14.35 4.18 0.13
CA PRO A 181 15.77 4.54 0.19
C PRO A 181 16.00 5.82 1.00
N PHE A 182 15.62 5.82 2.28
CA PHE A 182 15.97 6.91 3.18
C PHE A 182 17.49 7.14 3.21
N PRO A 183 17.93 8.40 3.49
CA PRO A 183 19.35 8.70 3.61
C PRO A 183 20.09 7.73 4.55
N PRO A 184 21.37 7.40 4.30
CA PRO A 184 22.09 6.34 5.00
C PRO A 184 22.10 6.45 6.52
N GLU A 185 21.99 7.66 7.05
CA GLU A 185 21.89 7.90 8.48
C GLU A 185 20.66 7.21 9.08
N TYR A 186 19.57 6.95 8.36
CA TYR A 186 18.36 6.32 8.89
C TYR A 186 18.36 4.77 8.83
N ASN A 187 19.41 4.14 8.30
CA ASN A 187 19.46 2.68 8.10
C ASN A 187 19.35 1.84 9.39
N ASP A 188 19.70 2.43 10.54
CA ASP A 188 19.61 1.79 11.86
C ASP A 188 18.25 1.96 12.53
N SER A 189 17.34 2.72 11.91
CA SER A 189 16.10 3.16 12.53
C SER A 189 14.94 2.24 12.16
N ALA A 190 14.50 1.39 13.08
CA ALA A 190 13.32 0.54 12.86
C ALA A 190 12.01 1.35 12.78
N LYS A 191 11.96 2.54 13.39
CA LYS A 191 10.82 3.44 13.39
C LYS A 191 11.23 4.87 13.04
N LEU A 192 10.45 5.53 12.18
CA LEU A 192 10.60 6.96 11.87
C LEU A 192 9.40 7.78 12.34
N PHE A 193 9.63 9.06 12.60
CA PHE A 193 8.62 10.01 13.08
C PHE A 193 8.47 11.13 12.06
N PHE A 194 7.29 11.25 11.45
CA PHE A 194 6.99 12.25 10.43
C PHE A 194 6.21 13.42 11.03
N CYS A 195 6.57 14.63 10.63
CA CYS A 195 5.68 15.78 10.80
C CYS A 195 4.49 15.63 9.84
N GLU A 196 3.26 15.74 10.35
CA GLU A 196 2.05 15.57 9.55
C GLU A 196 1.80 16.68 8.53
N PHE A 197 2.46 17.83 8.67
CA PHE A 197 2.28 18.99 7.79
C PHE A 197 3.39 19.16 6.77
N CYS A 198 4.66 19.13 7.19
CA CYS A 198 5.81 19.34 6.29
C CYS A 198 6.45 18.04 5.78
N LEU A 199 6.00 16.89 6.29
CA LEU A 199 6.51 15.55 6.01
C LEU A 199 7.98 15.32 6.32
N ASN A 200 8.65 16.26 7.01
CA ASN A 200 9.99 16.02 7.50
C ASN A 200 9.99 14.81 8.45
N PHE A 201 11.00 13.96 8.35
CA PHE A 201 11.11 12.72 9.12
C PHE A 201 12.31 12.75 10.06
N MET A 202 12.15 12.10 11.22
CA MET A 202 13.09 12.14 12.33
C MET A 202 13.29 10.75 12.91
N LYS A 203 14.47 10.50 13.50
CA LYS A 203 14.79 9.21 14.14
C LYS A 203 14.11 9.04 15.50
N ARG A 204 13.90 10.15 16.22
CA ARG A 204 13.52 10.15 17.63
C ARG A 204 12.28 11.00 17.87
N LYS A 205 11.43 10.55 18.80
CA LYS A 205 10.18 11.24 19.16
C LYS A 205 10.43 12.65 19.72
N GLU A 206 11.52 12.84 20.47
CA GLU A 206 11.88 14.14 21.04
C GLU A 206 12.25 15.16 19.95
N GLN A 207 12.78 14.71 18.81
CA GLN A 207 13.06 15.58 17.67
C GLN A 207 11.75 16.07 17.04
N LEU A 208 10.77 15.17 16.87
CA LEU A 208 9.43 15.54 16.39
C LEU A 208 8.77 16.53 17.35
N GLN A 209 8.84 16.28 18.66
CA GLN A 209 8.28 17.19 19.68
C GLN A 209 8.88 18.60 19.60
N ARG A 210 10.20 18.73 19.40
CA ARG A 210 10.85 20.04 19.18
C ARG A 210 10.41 20.66 17.86
N HIS A 211 10.20 19.84 16.82
CA HIS A 211 9.70 20.27 15.51
C HIS A 211 8.21 20.67 15.54
N MET A 212 7.42 20.33 16.56
CA MET A 212 5.98 20.68 16.62
C MET A 212 5.70 22.20 16.54
N LYS A 213 6.72 23.04 16.73
CA LYS A 213 6.72 24.45 16.32
C LYS A 213 6.86 24.65 14.79
N CYS A 214 6.30 23.72 14.01
CA CYS A 214 6.30 23.79 12.57
C CYS A 214 5.32 24.87 12.13
N ASP A 215 5.81 25.77 11.27
CA ASP A 215 5.02 26.88 10.73
C ASP A 215 3.92 26.41 9.77
N LEU A 216 4.11 25.25 9.13
CA LEU A 216 3.12 24.68 8.22
C LEU A 216 2.00 24.00 9.00
N LYS A 217 0.76 24.25 8.54
CA LYS A 217 -0.49 23.59 8.99
C LYS A 217 -1.28 22.95 7.85
N HIS A 218 -0.70 22.92 6.65
CA HIS A 218 -1.25 22.30 5.45
C HIS A 218 -0.10 22.04 4.45
N PRO A 219 -0.30 21.25 3.39
CA PRO A 219 0.69 21.08 2.33
C PRO A 219 1.13 22.42 1.71
N PRO A 220 2.43 22.60 1.37
CA PRO A 220 2.95 23.85 0.84
C PRO A 220 2.63 23.99 -0.65
N GLY A 221 1.43 24.49 -0.96
CA GLY A 221 0.92 24.66 -2.32
C GLY A 221 -0.43 25.36 -2.34
N ASP A 222 -1.04 25.43 -3.52
CA ASP A 222 -2.31 26.13 -3.70
C ASP A 222 -3.48 25.21 -3.35
N GLU A 223 -4.41 25.69 -2.54
CA GLU A 223 -5.68 24.99 -2.28
C GLU A 223 -6.61 25.16 -3.49
N ILE A 224 -6.70 24.13 -4.33
CA ILE A 224 -7.44 24.17 -5.60
C ILE A 224 -8.87 23.63 -5.46
N TYR A 225 -9.20 23.03 -4.31
CA TYR A 225 -10.50 22.48 -4.01
C TYR A 225 -10.77 22.47 -2.50
N ARG A 226 -11.98 22.88 -2.10
CA ARG A 226 -12.47 22.81 -0.73
C ARG A 226 -13.95 22.42 -0.72
N CYS A 227 -14.31 21.31 -0.08
CA CYS A 227 -15.70 20.89 0.10
C CYS A 227 -15.92 20.31 1.50
N GLY A 228 -16.60 21.06 2.37
CA GLY A 228 -16.76 20.66 3.77
C GLY A 228 -15.39 20.61 4.44
N THR A 229 -15.04 19.44 4.99
CA THR A 229 -13.75 19.18 5.64
C THR A 229 -12.67 18.67 4.69
N LEU A 230 -12.96 18.48 3.39
CA LEU A 230 -11.98 17.95 2.43
C LEU A 230 -11.37 19.07 1.60
N SER A 231 -10.04 19.02 1.46
CA SER A 231 -9.26 19.93 0.62
C SER A 231 -8.30 19.18 -0.30
N MET A 232 -8.11 19.70 -1.51
CA MET A 232 -7.03 19.28 -2.40
C MET A 232 -6.03 20.42 -2.56
N PHE A 233 -4.76 20.13 -2.32
CA PHE A 233 -3.65 21.05 -2.55
C PHE A 233 -2.86 20.61 -3.77
N GLU A 234 -2.56 21.55 -4.67
CA GLU A 234 -1.59 21.34 -5.75
C GLU A 234 -0.21 21.84 -5.29
N VAL A 235 0.75 20.93 -5.22
CA VAL A 235 2.13 21.21 -4.83
C VAL A 235 3.04 20.97 -6.02
N ASP A 236 3.67 22.04 -6.50
CA ASP A 236 4.70 21.95 -7.54
C ASP A 236 6.02 21.43 -6.93
N GLY A 237 6.49 20.28 -7.41
CA GLY A 237 7.72 19.67 -6.92
C GLY A 237 8.97 20.51 -7.15
N LYS A 238 9.02 21.31 -8.23
CA LYS A 238 10.14 22.23 -8.51
C LYS A 238 10.20 23.37 -7.50
N LYS A 239 9.04 23.88 -7.07
CA LYS A 239 8.94 24.96 -6.08
C LYS A 239 9.13 24.45 -4.65
N ASN A 240 8.66 23.24 -4.35
CA ASN A 240 8.65 22.65 -3.01
C ASN A 240 9.44 21.34 -2.93
N LYS A 241 10.70 21.37 -3.40
CA LYS A 241 11.55 20.16 -3.57
C LYS A 241 11.62 19.28 -2.32
N VAL A 242 11.89 19.87 -1.15
CA VAL A 242 12.03 19.13 0.11
C VAL A 242 10.73 18.41 0.48
N TYR A 243 9.59 19.08 0.34
CA TYR A 243 8.30 18.46 0.60
C TYR A 243 8.00 17.33 -0.39
N GLY A 244 8.24 17.54 -1.68
CA GLY A 244 8.07 16.53 -2.72
C GLY A 244 8.95 15.29 -2.49
N GLN A 245 10.22 15.48 -2.11
CA GLN A 245 11.15 14.39 -1.79
C GLN A 245 10.69 13.62 -0.54
N ASN A 246 10.31 14.32 0.52
CA ASN A 246 9.78 13.70 1.75
C ASN A 246 8.52 12.88 1.48
N LEU A 247 7.61 13.42 0.65
CA LEU A 247 6.40 12.70 0.21
C LEU A 247 6.76 11.44 -0.59
N CYS A 248 7.75 11.52 -1.47
CA CYS A 248 8.22 10.37 -2.24
C CYS A 248 8.81 9.27 -1.33
N TYR A 249 9.63 9.61 -0.34
CA TYR A 249 10.13 8.64 0.64
C TYR A 249 9.00 7.98 1.44
N LEU A 250 8.04 8.79 1.90
CA LEU A 250 6.86 8.30 2.60
C LEU A 250 6.04 7.35 1.71
N ALA A 251 5.82 7.72 0.46
CA ALA A 251 5.00 6.95 -0.47
C ALA A 251 5.64 5.61 -0.82
N LYS A 252 6.96 5.57 -1.00
CA LYS A 252 7.70 4.35 -1.34
C LYS A 252 7.60 3.28 -0.25
N LEU A 253 7.35 3.65 1.01
CA LEU A 253 7.06 2.69 2.08
C LEU A 253 5.78 1.86 1.83
N PHE A 254 4.89 2.33 0.95
CA PHE A 254 3.58 1.74 0.67
C PHE A 254 3.35 1.44 -0.83
N LEU A 255 4.34 1.71 -1.69
CA LEU A 255 4.30 1.46 -3.13
C LEU A 255 5.52 0.62 -3.55
N ASP A 256 5.27 -0.57 -4.08
CA ASP A 256 6.32 -1.52 -4.48
C ASP A 256 7.09 -0.96 -5.70
N HIS A 257 6.36 -0.71 -6.79
CA HIS A 257 6.88 -0.26 -8.08
C HIS A 257 6.89 1.26 -8.24
N LYS A 258 7.36 1.98 -7.21
CA LYS A 258 7.62 3.42 -7.35
C LYS A 258 9.09 3.66 -7.64
N THR A 259 9.39 4.08 -8.85
CA THR A 259 10.71 4.64 -9.18
C THR A 259 10.86 5.99 -8.47
N LEU A 260 11.87 6.10 -7.62
CA LEU A 260 12.21 7.35 -6.97
C LEU A 260 13.15 8.12 -7.87
N TYR A 261 12.56 8.87 -8.81
CA TYR A 261 13.28 9.96 -9.45
C TYR A 261 13.51 11.02 -8.37
N TYR A 262 14.76 11.26 -8.00
CA TYR A 262 15.11 12.39 -7.14
C TYR A 262 14.72 13.74 -7.77
N ASP A 263 14.45 13.72 -9.08
CA ASP A 263 13.93 14.83 -9.84
C ASP A 263 12.41 14.99 -9.67
N VAL A 264 12.02 15.48 -8.49
CA VAL A 264 10.64 15.88 -8.20
C VAL A 264 10.20 17.10 -9.03
N ASP A 265 11.12 17.78 -9.74
CA ASP A 265 10.84 19.00 -10.47
C ASP A 265 9.85 18.78 -11.63
N LEU A 266 9.80 17.55 -12.16
CA LEU A 266 8.94 17.16 -13.27
C LEU A 266 7.49 16.88 -12.86
N PHE A 267 7.20 16.85 -11.56
CA PHE A 267 5.90 16.41 -11.03
C PHE A 267 5.11 17.54 -10.37
N LEU A 268 3.80 17.47 -10.54
CA LEU A 268 2.81 18.10 -9.69
C LEU A 268 2.25 17.03 -8.73
N PHE A 269 2.09 17.40 -7.46
CA PHE A 269 1.53 16.53 -6.43
C PHE A 269 0.17 17.09 -5.97
N TYR A 270 -0.86 16.26 -6.01
CA TYR A 270 -2.22 16.62 -5.60
C TYR A 270 -2.52 15.94 -4.27
N ILE A 271 -2.45 16.71 -3.18
CA ILE A 271 -2.52 16.21 -1.80
C ILE A 271 -3.93 16.38 -1.26
N LEU A 272 -4.59 15.26 -0.98
CA LEU A 272 -5.90 15.24 -0.35
C LEU A 272 -5.77 15.28 1.16
N CYS A 273 -6.48 16.20 1.80
CA CYS A 273 -6.49 16.40 3.24
C CYS A 273 -7.89 16.36 3.84
N GLU A 274 -8.00 15.83 5.06
CA GLU A 274 -9.07 16.15 6.00
C GLU A 274 -8.63 17.36 6.83
N CYS A 275 -9.42 18.43 6.85
CA CYS A 275 -9.09 19.65 7.58
C CYS A 275 -9.96 19.81 8.83
N ASP A 276 -9.32 20.14 9.96
CA ASP A 276 -9.93 20.47 11.24
C ASP A 276 -9.37 21.82 11.75
N ASP A 277 -9.71 22.21 12.99
CA ASP A 277 -9.27 23.47 13.60
C ASP A 277 -7.74 23.59 13.79
N ARG A 278 -7.00 22.47 13.70
CA ARG A 278 -5.54 22.40 13.86
C ARG A 278 -4.81 22.50 12.52
N GLY A 279 -5.48 22.24 11.41
CA GLY A 279 -4.90 22.30 10.07
C GLY A 279 -5.49 21.29 9.11
N CYS A 280 -4.76 21.02 8.02
CA CYS A 280 -5.11 20.06 6.99
C CYS A 280 -4.20 18.84 7.06
N HIS A 281 -4.81 17.69 7.36
CA HIS A 281 -4.15 16.41 7.60
C HIS A 281 -4.19 15.56 6.34
N MET A 282 -3.03 15.25 5.77
CA MET A 282 -2.93 14.42 4.58
C MET A 282 -3.58 13.04 4.82
N VAL A 283 -4.43 12.62 3.89
CA VAL A 283 -5.05 11.28 3.86
C VAL A 283 -4.60 10.46 2.66
N GLY A 284 -4.15 11.14 1.59
CA GLY A 284 -3.65 10.52 0.38
C GLY A 284 -3.19 11.55 -0.64
N TYR A 285 -2.61 11.08 -1.73
CA TYR A 285 -2.23 11.95 -2.84
C TYR A 285 -2.20 11.18 -4.15
N PHE A 286 -2.09 11.93 -5.25
CA PHE A 286 -1.51 11.41 -6.48
C PHE A 286 -0.48 12.37 -7.07
N SER A 287 0.47 11.86 -7.85
CA SER A 287 1.40 12.66 -8.64
C SER A 287 1.01 12.63 -10.11
N LYS A 288 1.33 13.70 -10.83
CA LYS A 288 1.13 13.84 -12.28
C LYS A 288 2.37 14.49 -12.88
N GLU A 289 2.89 13.95 -13.97
CA GLU A 289 3.95 14.61 -14.73
C GLU A 289 3.44 15.92 -15.31
N LYS A 290 4.27 16.95 -15.30
CA LYS A 290 3.95 18.23 -15.97
C LYS A 290 3.78 18.03 -17.47
N HIS A 291 4.58 17.12 -18.05
CA HIS A 291 4.55 16.74 -19.45
C HIS A 291 4.61 15.22 -19.54
N SER A 292 3.55 14.62 -20.07
CA SER A 292 3.47 13.18 -20.27
C SER A 292 3.17 12.91 -21.74
N GLU A 293 4.11 12.29 -22.46
CA GLU A 293 3.96 11.94 -23.87
C GLU A 293 2.81 10.93 -24.07
N GLU A 294 2.71 9.98 -23.14
CA GLU A 294 1.69 8.93 -23.11
C GLU A 294 0.33 9.40 -22.59
N SER A 295 0.18 10.70 -22.30
CA SER A 295 -1.05 11.27 -21.71
C SER A 295 -1.44 10.60 -20.40
N TYR A 296 -0.47 10.28 -19.54
CA TYR A 296 -0.76 9.82 -18.19
C TYR A 296 -1.31 10.97 -17.35
N ASN A 297 -2.51 10.81 -16.83
CA ASN A 297 -3.10 11.81 -15.93
C ASN A 297 -2.80 11.54 -14.46
N LEU A 298 -2.17 10.40 -14.18
CA LEU A 298 -1.78 9.95 -12.85
C LEU A 298 -0.57 9.02 -12.95
N ALA A 299 0.51 9.37 -12.26
CA ALA A 299 1.74 8.57 -12.19
C ALA A 299 1.69 7.62 -10.97
N CYS A 300 1.72 8.19 -9.76
CA CYS A 300 1.56 7.43 -8.51
C CYS A 300 0.28 7.86 -7.80
N ILE A 301 -0.39 6.92 -7.13
CA ILE A 301 -1.54 7.18 -6.25
C ILE A 301 -1.38 6.43 -4.94
N LEU A 302 -1.66 7.11 -3.83
CA LEU A 302 -1.63 6.51 -2.51
C LEU A 302 -2.75 7.06 -1.63
N THR A 303 -3.52 6.17 -1.02
CA THR A 303 -4.27 6.49 0.20
C THR A 303 -3.52 5.89 1.38
N LEU A 304 -3.21 6.71 2.39
CA LEU A 304 -2.47 6.25 3.57
C LEU A 304 -3.24 5.11 4.27
N PRO A 305 -2.55 4.08 4.81
CA PRO A 305 -3.22 2.88 5.31
C PRO A 305 -4.39 3.12 6.29
N PRO A 306 -4.33 4.05 7.27
CA PRO A 306 -5.44 4.34 8.18
C PRO A 306 -6.71 4.91 7.51
N TYR A 307 -6.58 5.38 6.27
CA TYR A 307 -7.65 6.02 5.51
C TYR A 307 -8.14 5.17 4.32
N GLN A 308 -7.57 3.99 4.11
CA GLN A 308 -8.02 3.06 3.07
C GLN A 308 -9.45 2.57 3.33
N ARG A 309 -10.14 2.17 2.25
CA ARG A 309 -11.55 1.70 2.26
C ARG A 309 -12.59 2.71 2.74
N LYS A 310 -12.22 3.99 2.91
CA LYS A 310 -13.14 5.10 3.24
C LYS A 310 -13.65 5.89 2.02
N GLY A 311 -13.24 5.51 0.81
CA GLY A 311 -13.65 6.17 -0.44
C GLY A 311 -12.62 7.14 -1.02
N TYR A 312 -11.58 7.52 -0.28
CA TYR A 312 -10.56 8.48 -0.72
C TYR A 312 -9.81 8.07 -2.00
N GLY A 313 -9.51 6.78 -2.17
CA GLY A 313 -8.88 6.30 -3.42
C GLY A 313 -9.75 6.56 -4.65
N LYS A 314 -11.08 6.34 -4.55
CA LYS A 314 -12.01 6.66 -5.65
C LYS A 314 -12.11 8.16 -5.87
N PHE A 315 -12.10 8.96 -4.80
CA PHE A 315 -12.08 10.42 -4.89
C PHE A 315 -10.84 10.93 -5.63
N LEU A 316 -9.64 10.44 -5.29
CA LEU A 316 -8.39 10.81 -5.95
C LEU A 316 -8.42 10.47 -7.46
N ILE A 317 -8.91 9.29 -7.83
CA ILE A 317 -9.10 8.90 -9.24
C ILE A 317 -10.10 9.81 -9.93
N ALA A 318 -11.26 10.07 -9.32
CA ALA A 318 -12.26 10.97 -9.89
C ALA A 318 -11.69 12.37 -10.11
N PHE A 319 -10.95 12.89 -9.13
CA PHE A 319 -10.33 14.20 -9.18
C PHE A 319 -9.30 14.30 -10.32
N SER A 320 -8.48 13.26 -10.55
CA SER A 320 -7.52 13.27 -11.68
C SER A 320 -8.22 13.38 -13.04
N TYR A 321 -9.40 12.75 -13.19
CA TYR A 321 -10.21 12.89 -14.40
C TYR A 321 -10.90 14.26 -14.51
N GLU A 322 -11.31 14.89 -13.41
CA GLU A 322 -11.83 16.27 -13.45
C GLU A 322 -10.77 17.27 -13.92
N LEU A 323 -9.51 17.06 -13.55
CA LEU A 323 -8.39 17.84 -14.12
C LEU A 323 -8.25 17.60 -15.63
N SER A 324 -8.24 16.34 -16.08
CA SER A 324 -8.17 16.01 -17.51
C SER A 324 -9.31 16.64 -18.32
N LYS A 325 -10.54 16.63 -17.79
CA LYS A 325 -11.70 17.30 -18.41
C LYS A 325 -11.48 18.81 -18.53
N LYS A 326 -10.97 19.47 -17.49
CA LYS A 326 -10.63 20.91 -17.53
C LYS A 326 -9.50 21.23 -18.50
N GLU A 327 -8.58 20.30 -18.75
CA GLU A 327 -7.53 20.41 -19.76
C GLU A 327 -8.02 20.15 -21.19
N GLY A 328 -9.23 19.60 -21.37
CA GLY A 328 -9.74 19.17 -22.67
C GLY A 328 -8.96 17.97 -23.23
N LYS A 329 -8.38 17.14 -22.36
CA LYS A 329 -7.56 15.97 -22.73
C LYS A 329 -8.15 14.69 -22.17
N VAL A 330 -7.89 13.58 -22.86
CA VAL A 330 -8.13 12.23 -22.32
C VAL A 330 -6.92 11.77 -21.53
N GLY A 331 -7.13 10.91 -20.53
CA GLY A 331 -6.07 10.42 -19.66
C GLY A 331 -6.28 8.97 -19.22
N THR A 332 -5.16 8.35 -18.83
CA THR A 332 -5.10 7.00 -18.25
C THR A 332 -4.03 7.01 -17.16
N PRO A 333 -4.09 6.13 -16.14
CA PRO A 333 -2.98 5.97 -15.21
C PRO A 333 -1.75 5.37 -15.88
N GLU A 334 -0.57 5.69 -15.33
CA GLU A 334 0.68 5.00 -15.61
C GLU A 334 0.59 3.51 -15.23
N ARG A 335 1.31 2.66 -15.98
CA ARG A 335 1.33 1.20 -15.81
C ARG A 335 2.77 0.73 -15.54
N PRO A 336 2.97 -0.35 -14.77
CA PRO A 336 1.95 -1.23 -14.17
C PRO A 336 1.27 -0.63 -12.93
N LEU A 337 -0.05 -0.87 -12.79
CA LEU A 337 -0.80 -0.53 -11.58
C LEU A 337 -0.58 -1.59 -10.50
N SER A 338 -0.55 -1.19 -9.23
CA SER A 338 -0.70 -2.14 -8.11
C SER A 338 -2.06 -2.84 -8.15
N ASP A 339 -2.17 -4.05 -7.58
CA ASP A 339 -3.45 -4.80 -7.51
C ASP A 339 -4.61 -3.96 -6.96
N LEU A 340 -4.33 -3.20 -5.89
CA LEU A 340 -5.31 -2.31 -5.27
C LEU A 340 -5.66 -1.12 -6.17
N GLY A 341 -4.67 -0.58 -6.88
CA GLY A 341 -4.86 0.46 -7.88
C GLY A 341 -5.76 -0.02 -9.03
N LEU A 342 -5.45 -1.18 -9.62
CA LEU A 342 -6.21 -1.77 -10.71
C LEU A 342 -7.67 -2.04 -10.31
N LEU A 343 -7.91 -2.62 -9.14
CA LEU A 343 -9.26 -2.82 -8.61
C LEU A 343 -10.02 -1.50 -8.41
N SER A 344 -9.33 -0.47 -7.93
CA SER A 344 -9.93 0.86 -7.72
C SER A 344 -10.31 1.53 -9.04
N TYR A 345 -9.43 1.49 -10.05
CA TYR A 345 -9.68 2.02 -11.39
C TYR A 345 -10.81 1.27 -12.11
N ARG A 346 -10.79 -0.07 -12.11
CA ARG A 346 -11.88 -0.88 -12.68
C ARG A 346 -13.22 -0.56 -12.04
N GLY A 347 -13.25 -0.42 -10.72
CA GLY A 347 -14.47 -0.03 -9.99
C GLY A 347 -14.96 1.38 -10.35
N TYR A 348 -14.03 2.33 -10.52
CA TYR A 348 -14.36 3.69 -10.94
C TYR A 348 -14.90 3.74 -12.37
N TRP A 349 -14.15 3.21 -13.35
CA TRP A 349 -14.57 3.20 -14.76
C TRP A 349 -15.90 2.49 -14.96
N THR A 350 -16.06 1.30 -14.36
CA THR A 350 -17.34 0.56 -14.41
C THR A 350 -18.48 1.45 -13.97
N ARG A 351 -18.36 2.15 -12.84
CA ARG A 351 -19.44 2.96 -12.32
C ARG A 351 -19.74 4.17 -13.20
N VAL A 352 -18.73 4.92 -13.60
CA VAL A 352 -18.90 6.11 -14.47
C VAL A 352 -19.59 5.72 -15.77
N LEU A 353 -19.14 4.65 -16.43
CA LEU A 353 -19.72 4.20 -17.70
C LEU A 353 -21.16 3.71 -17.52
N LEU A 354 -21.45 2.90 -16.50
CA LEU A 354 -22.80 2.39 -16.25
C LEU A 354 -23.79 3.51 -15.90
N GLU A 355 -23.37 4.53 -15.15
CA GLU A 355 -24.22 5.68 -14.82
C GLU A 355 -24.58 6.51 -16.06
N ILE A 356 -23.64 6.68 -17.00
CA ILE A 356 -23.88 7.35 -18.28
C ILE A 356 -24.83 6.51 -19.14
N LEU A 357 -24.54 5.21 -19.30
CA LEU A 357 -25.36 4.29 -20.09
C LEU A 357 -26.79 4.16 -19.56
N LYS A 358 -26.99 4.30 -18.25
CA LYS A 358 -28.33 4.29 -17.64
C LYS A 358 -29.11 5.57 -17.92
N LYS A 359 -28.43 6.72 -18.03
CA LYS A 359 -29.06 8.02 -18.30
C LYS A 359 -29.31 8.24 -19.80
N HIS A 360 -28.43 7.75 -20.67
CA HIS A 360 -28.56 7.87 -22.12
C HIS A 360 -29.48 6.77 -22.68
N LYS A 361 -30.62 7.18 -23.24
CA LYS A 361 -31.57 6.26 -23.90
C LYS A 361 -31.23 5.98 -25.37
N SER A 362 -30.29 6.73 -25.95
CA SER A 362 -29.85 6.59 -27.34
C SER A 362 -28.56 5.77 -27.43
N ASN A 363 -28.25 5.28 -28.64
CA ASN A 363 -26.94 4.71 -28.92
C ASN A 363 -25.85 5.75 -28.63
N ILE A 364 -24.85 5.34 -27.85
CA ILE A 364 -23.66 6.15 -27.54
C ILE A 364 -22.43 5.41 -28.04
N SER A 365 -21.50 6.14 -28.63
CA SER A 365 -20.24 5.62 -29.13
C SER A 365 -19.14 5.63 -28.06
N ILE A 366 -18.08 4.84 -28.27
CA ILE A 366 -16.89 4.85 -27.42
C ILE A 366 -16.23 6.23 -27.41
N LYS A 367 -16.23 6.92 -28.55
CA LYS A 367 -15.70 8.28 -28.65
C LYS A 367 -16.48 9.27 -27.79
N GLU A 368 -17.81 9.24 -27.83
CA GLU A 368 -18.64 10.11 -26.99
C GLU A 368 -18.42 9.83 -25.49
N LEU A 369 -18.32 8.56 -25.10
CA LEU A 369 -17.97 8.21 -23.72
C LEU A 369 -16.60 8.77 -23.32
N SER A 370 -15.61 8.66 -24.20
CA SER A 370 -14.26 9.22 -24.00
C SER A 370 -14.30 10.74 -23.83
N ASP A 371 -15.02 11.44 -24.72
CA ASP A 371 -15.13 12.91 -24.69
C ASP A 371 -15.86 13.39 -23.40
N MET A 372 -16.88 12.68 -22.94
CA MET A 372 -17.64 13.02 -21.72
C MET A 372 -16.87 12.76 -20.42
N THR A 373 -16.02 11.73 -20.41
CA THR A 373 -15.40 11.21 -19.17
C THR A 373 -13.92 11.53 -19.04
N ALA A 374 -13.27 11.93 -20.15
CA ALA A 374 -11.83 12.02 -20.30
C ALA A 374 -11.09 10.67 -20.12
N ILE A 375 -11.79 9.53 -20.14
CA ILE A 375 -11.18 8.20 -20.10
C ILE A 375 -10.73 7.81 -21.50
N LYS A 376 -9.49 7.30 -21.66
CA LYS A 376 -9.01 6.79 -22.96
C LYS A 376 -9.95 5.70 -23.50
N ALA A 377 -10.12 5.68 -24.83
CA ALA A 377 -10.98 4.73 -25.51
C ALA A 377 -10.65 3.25 -25.20
N ASP A 378 -9.37 2.92 -25.04
CA ASP A 378 -8.93 1.55 -24.71
C ASP A 378 -9.36 1.09 -23.31
N ASP A 379 -9.35 2.01 -22.33
CA ASP A 379 -9.83 1.72 -20.97
C ASP A 379 -11.36 1.55 -20.97
N ILE A 380 -12.08 2.33 -21.79
CA ILE A 380 -13.53 2.16 -21.98
C ILE A 380 -13.82 0.81 -22.64
N LEU A 381 -13.12 0.48 -23.72
CA LEU A 381 -13.28 -0.77 -24.47
C LEU A 381 -13.05 -1.97 -23.55
N SER A 382 -11.91 -2.02 -22.87
CA SER A 382 -11.55 -3.11 -21.97
C SER A 382 -12.52 -3.24 -20.79
N THR A 383 -13.00 -2.12 -20.25
CA THR A 383 -14.02 -2.13 -19.19
C THR A 383 -15.34 -2.72 -19.70
N LEU A 384 -15.86 -2.25 -20.84
CA LEU A 384 -17.11 -2.76 -21.41
C LEU A 384 -17.01 -4.22 -21.84
N GLN A 385 -15.85 -4.65 -22.35
CA GLN A 385 -15.56 -6.05 -22.65
C GLN A 385 -15.62 -6.92 -21.39
N SER A 386 -15.01 -6.47 -20.29
CA SER A 386 -15.03 -7.21 -19.02
C SER A 386 -16.42 -7.33 -18.37
N LEU A 387 -17.37 -6.49 -18.82
CA LEU A 387 -18.76 -6.49 -18.36
C LEU A 387 -19.72 -7.17 -19.36
N ASP A 388 -19.20 -7.71 -20.47
CA ASP A 388 -19.98 -8.26 -21.58
C ASP A 388 -21.01 -7.27 -22.17
N LEU A 389 -20.70 -5.98 -22.14
CA LEU A 389 -21.58 -4.88 -22.58
C LEU A 389 -21.26 -4.37 -23.99
N ILE A 390 -20.34 -5.00 -24.71
CA ILE A 390 -19.91 -4.55 -26.04
C ILE A 390 -19.71 -5.73 -26.96
N GLN A 391 -20.14 -5.58 -28.22
CA GLN A 391 -20.04 -6.61 -29.25
C GLN A 391 -19.44 -6.04 -30.53
N TYR A 392 -18.68 -6.85 -31.25
CA TYR A 392 -18.18 -6.48 -32.57
C TYR A 392 -19.15 -6.99 -33.65
N ARG A 393 -19.77 -6.08 -34.39
CA ARG A 393 -20.74 -6.39 -35.44
C ARG A 393 -20.43 -5.59 -36.70
N LYS A 394 -20.30 -6.26 -37.85
CA LYS A 394 -20.07 -5.64 -39.18
C LYS A 394 -18.95 -4.58 -39.19
N GLY A 395 -17.84 -4.86 -38.51
CA GLY A 395 -16.69 -3.94 -38.47
C GLY A 395 -16.76 -2.84 -37.39
N GLN A 396 -17.83 -2.79 -36.58
CA GLN A 396 -18.03 -1.75 -35.58
C GLN A 396 -18.30 -2.34 -34.18
N HIS A 397 -17.85 -1.62 -33.16
CA HIS A 397 -18.22 -1.91 -31.77
C HIS A 397 -19.59 -1.33 -31.44
N VAL A 398 -20.50 -2.18 -30.95
CA VAL A 398 -21.86 -1.81 -30.55
C VAL A 398 -22.02 -2.07 -29.06
N ILE A 399 -22.37 -1.02 -28.30
CA ILE A 399 -22.63 -1.12 -26.86
C ILE A 399 -24.04 -1.66 -26.64
N CYS A 400 -24.15 -2.71 -25.83
CA CYS A 400 -25.38 -3.42 -25.49
C CYS A 400 -25.78 -3.11 -24.04
N ALA A 401 -26.53 -2.04 -23.84
CA ALA A 401 -26.85 -1.48 -22.52
C ALA A 401 -28.25 -1.90 -22.02
N ASP A 402 -28.51 -3.20 -21.87
CA ASP A 402 -29.78 -3.67 -21.30
C ASP A 402 -29.94 -3.17 -19.85
N PRO A 403 -31.03 -2.46 -19.49
CA PRO A 403 -31.18 -1.85 -18.17
C PRO A 403 -31.06 -2.83 -16.98
N LYS A 404 -31.52 -4.07 -17.13
CA LYS A 404 -31.44 -5.09 -16.05
C LYS A 404 -30.00 -5.54 -15.86
N VAL A 405 -29.25 -5.67 -16.95
CA VAL A 405 -27.82 -6.00 -16.92
C VAL A 405 -27.04 -4.87 -16.26
N LEU A 406 -27.29 -3.61 -16.65
CA LEU A 406 -26.64 -2.44 -16.03
C LEU A 406 -26.89 -2.38 -14.51
N ASP A 407 -28.13 -2.57 -14.07
CA ASP A 407 -28.48 -2.54 -12.64
C ASP A 407 -27.81 -3.66 -11.85
N ARG A 408 -27.66 -4.85 -12.45
CA ARG A 408 -26.91 -5.97 -11.85
C ARG A 408 -25.43 -5.60 -11.65
N HIS A 409 -24.78 -5.05 -12.68
CA HIS A 409 -23.37 -4.66 -12.57
C HIS A 409 -23.17 -3.47 -11.61
N LEU A 410 -24.08 -2.49 -11.57
CA LEU A 410 -24.03 -1.39 -10.61
C LEU A 410 -24.17 -1.87 -9.16
N LYS A 411 -25.03 -2.86 -8.89
CA LYS A 411 -25.13 -3.48 -7.56
C LYS A 411 -23.84 -4.20 -7.18
N ALA A 412 -23.22 -4.93 -8.12
CA ALA A 412 -21.96 -5.64 -7.89
C ALA A 412 -20.77 -4.68 -7.68
N ALA A 413 -20.76 -3.52 -8.33
CA ALA A 413 -19.70 -2.51 -8.22
C ALA A 413 -19.63 -1.80 -6.84
N GLY A 414 -20.63 -2.00 -5.98
CA GLY A 414 -20.68 -1.43 -4.64
C GLY A 414 -20.98 0.08 -4.61
N ARG A 415 -20.59 0.76 -3.52
CA ARG A 415 -20.87 2.19 -3.31
C ARG A 415 -19.95 3.09 -4.16
N GLY A 416 -20.50 4.23 -4.61
CA GLY A 416 -19.84 5.22 -5.47
C GLY A 416 -18.58 5.86 -4.89
N GLY A 417 -18.44 5.88 -3.55
CA GLY A 417 -17.35 6.59 -2.88
C GLY A 417 -17.78 8.02 -2.54
N LEU A 418 -16.80 8.92 -2.44
CA LEU A 418 -17.02 10.34 -2.25
C LEU A 418 -17.03 11.01 -3.62
N ASP A 419 -18.02 11.89 -3.86
CA ASP A 419 -18.17 12.59 -5.13
C ASP A 419 -17.33 13.88 -5.17
N VAL A 420 -16.80 14.21 -6.34
CA VAL A 420 -16.07 15.47 -6.58
C VAL A 420 -17.06 16.52 -7.06
N ASP A 421 -17.35 17.50 -6.20
CA ASP A 421 -18.14 18.69 -6.58
C ASP A 421 -17.32 19.63 -7.48
N VAL A 422 -17.46 19.48 -8.80
CA VAL A 422 -16.71 20.23 -9.81
C VAL A 422 -16.87 21.75 -9.67
N SER A 423 -17.98 22.24 -9.10
CA SER A 423 -18.19 23.68 -8.87
C SER A 423 -17.20 24.29 -7.88
N LYS A 424 -16.59 23.46 -7.03
CA LYS A 424 -15.62 23.85 -6.00
C LYS A 424 -14.17 23.67 -6.45
N LEU A 425 -13.94 23.16 -7.68
CA LEU A 425 -12.62 23.03 -8.27
C LEU A 425 -12.20 24.37 -8.92
N ILE A 426 -11.40 25.14 -8.20
CA ILE A 426 -10.84 26.42 -8.66
C ILE A 426 -9.41 26.14 -9.12
N TRP A 427 -9.28 25.87 -10.42
CA TRP A 427 -8.02 25.40 -11.00
C TRP A 427 -7.91 25.79 -12.47
N THR A 428 -6.69 26.06 -12.91
CA THR A 428 -6.33 26.31 -14.31
C THR A 428 -5.18 25.41 -14.72
N PRO A 429 -5.18 24.88 -15.97
CA PRO A 429 -4.10 24.05 -16.47
C PRO A 429 -2.71 24.66 -16.28
N TYR A 430 -1.76 23.81 -15.90
CA TYR A 430 -0.35 24.20 -15.80
C TYR A 430 0.11 24.76 -17.15
N LYS A 431 0.70 25.94 -17.12
CA LYS A 431 1.36 26.58 -18.27
C LYS A 431 2.84 26.67 -17.94
N GLU A 432 3.70 26.20 -18.84
CA GLU A 432 5.13 26.49 -18.71
C GLU A 432 5.32 28.00 -18.74
N GLN A 433 6.04 28.53 -17.75
CA GLN A 433 6.65 29.84 -17.88
C GLN A 433 7.80 29.65 -18.87
N GLY A 434 7.58 30.12 -20.11
CA GLY A 434 8.58 30.10 -21.17
C GLY A 434 9.75 31.04 -20.94
#